data_AF-A0A2V6PUP9-F1
#
_entry.id   AF-A0A2V6PUP9-F1
#
_cell.length_a   1.000
_cell.length_b   1.000
_cell.length_c   1.000
_cell.angle_alpha   90.00
_cell.angle_beta   90.00
_cell.angle_gamma   90.00
#
_symmetry.space_group_name_H-M   'P 1'
#
loop_
_entity.id
_entity.type
_entity.pdbx_description
1 polymer ?
#
loop_
_entity_poly.entity_id
_entity_poly.type
_entity_poly.pdbx_seq_one_letter_code
_entity_poly.pdbx_strand_id
1 'polypeptide(L)'
;MGRGRRAVTLRRIDAAQPLRDECAPVYSAEDNLVRANDPAVTVDDCARVPCPERGVRVVFLTQTRLTHDGGLARRPEFHIVFRRLLGRLSSLARFHGDGPLDVDFRGLIAAARDVQLTANDTRWAAWTRYSARQDRRMEWTGLIGAATYEGDRTPFWPYLVFGQWTHVGKGATFGLGRYALEAAEGSKWP
;
A
#
# COMPACT_ATOMS: atom_id res chain seq x y z
N MET A 1 -13.37 -21.41 -10.59
CA MET A 1 -13.27 -21.55 -12.06
C MET A 1 -12.01 -20.82 -12.53
N GLY A 2 -11.17 -21.44 -13.38
CA GLY A 2 -9.98 -20.83 -13.99
C GLY A 2 -9.17 -21.83 -14.83
N ARG A 3 -8.78 -21.48 -16.07
CA ARG A 3 -7.96 -22.30 -16.97
C ARG A 3 -6.59 -22.59 -16.35
N GLY A 4 -6.08 -23.82 -16.48
CA GLY A 4 -4.71 -24.19 -16.06
C GLY A 4 -4.56 -24.75 -14.63
N ARG A 5 -5.64 -25.24 -13.99
CA ARG A 5 -5.55 -25.82 -12.65
C ARG A 5 -4.72 -27.10 -12.66
N ARG A 6 -3.69 -27.12 -11.82
CA ARG A 6 -2.96 -28.32 -11.42
C ARG A 6 -3.37 -28.70 -9.99
N ALA A 7 -3.39 -30.00 -9.69
CA ALA A 7 -3.52 -30.44 -8.32
C ALA A 7 -2.29 -29.99 -7.54
N VAL A 8 -2.50 -29.28 -6.44
CA VAL A 8 -1.44 -28.85 -5.52
C VAL A 8 -1.80 -29.36 -4.13
N THR A 9 -0.80 -29.75 -3.35
CA THR A 9 -0.98 -30.13 -1.95
C THR A 9 -0.43 -29.01 -1.07
N LEU A 10 -1.26 -28.47 -0.18
CA LEU A 10 -0.83 -27.49 0.80
C LEU A 10 0.00 -28.19 1.89
N ARG A 11 1.28 -27.86 1.99
CA ARG A 11 2.20 -28.47 2.98
C ARG A 11 2.35 -27.62 4.24
N ARG A 12 2.45 -26.31 4.08
CA ARG A 12 2.73 -25.38 5.17
C ARG A 12 2.23 -23.99 4.83
N ILE A 13 1.78 -23.25 5.84
CA ILE A 13 1.53 -21.80 5.76
C ILE A 13 2.31 -21.17 6.91
N ASP A 14 3.09 -20.15 6.60
CA ASP A 14 3.76 -19.31 7.60
C ASP A 14 3.17 -17.90 7.52
N ALA A 15 2.91 -17.31 8.68
CA ALA A 15 2.70 -15.87 8.80
C ALA A 15 4.05 -15.20 8.94
N ALA A 16 4.28 -14.12 8.18
CA ALA A 16 5.54 -13.39 8.16
C ALA A 16 5.34 -11.96 8.66
N GLN A 17 6.24 -11.52 9.55
CA GLN A 17 6.43 -10.13 9.93
C GLN A 17 7.52 -9.52 9.02
N PRO A 18 7.14 -8.75 8.00
CA PRO A 18 8.07 -8.25 6.98
C PRO A 18 9.09 -7.21 7.49
N LEU A 19 8.89 -6.62 8.67
CA LEU A 19 9.79 -5.64 9.28
C LEU A 19 10.82 -6.25 10.23
N ARG A 20 10.59 -7.47 10.72
CA ARG A 20 11.41 -8.09 11.79
C ARG A 20 12.07 -9.42 11.39
N ASP A 21 12.00 -9.79 10.10
CA ASP A 21 12.40 -11.10 9.57
C ASP A 21 11.88 -12.28 10.44
N GLU A 22 10.67 -12.10 10.97
CA GLU A 22 10.03 -13.05 11.87
C GLU A 22 9.01 -13.86 11.08
N CYS A 23 9.02 -15.18 11.23
CA CYS A 23 8.05 -16.07 10.61
C CYS A 23 7.53 -17.07 11.64
N ALA A 24 6.22 -17.28 11.65
CA ALA A 24 5.57 -18.20 12.57
C ALA A 24 4.63 -19.16 11.79
N PRO A 25 4.68 -20.47 12.06
CA PRO A 25 3.87 -21.44 11.33
C PRO A 25 2.39 -21.30 11.68
N VAL A 26 1.55 -21.05 10.68
CA VAL A 26 0.08 -21.02 10.82
C VAL A 26 -0.52 -22.37 10.54
N TYR A 27 0.04 -23.16 9.63
CA TYR A 27 -0.46 -24.49 9.30
C TYR A 27 0.70 -25.42 8.90
N SER A 28 0.61 -26.69 9.31
CA SER A 28 1.48 -27.77 8.82
C SER A 28 0.63 -28.98 8.41
N ALA A 29 0.98 -29.62 7.29
CA ALA A 29 0.36 -30.87 6.85
C ALA A 29 0.82 -32.09 7.66
N GLU A 30 1.87 -31.96 8.49
CA GLU A 30 2.38 -33.05 9.33
C GLU A 30 1.41 -33.36 10.48
N ASP A 31 0.85 -32.31 11.09
CA ASP A 31 -0.13 -32.42 12.17
C ASP A 31 -1.55 -32.01 11.74
N ASN A 32 -1.69 -31.41 10.56
CA ASN A 32 -2.95 -30.90 10.02
C ASN A 32 -3.64 -29.89 10.96
N LEU A 33 -2.86 -29.09 11.70
CA LEU A 33 -3.37 -28.11 12.67
C LEU A 33 -3.15 -26.67 12.20
N VAL A 34 -4.16 -25.83 12.44
CA VAL A 34 -4.07 -24.37 12.31
C VAL A 34 -3.71 -23.77 13.67
N ARG A 35 -2.68 -22.92 13.70
CA ARG A 35 -2.18 -22.22 14.89
C ARG A 35 -2.50 -20.73 14.76
N ALA A 36 -2.94 -20.13 15.87
CA ALA A 36 -3.19 -18.69 15.96
C ALA A 36 -1.88 -17.91 16.15
N ASN A 37 -0.95 -18.07 15.22
CA ASN A 37 0.26 -17.28 15.15
C ASN A 37 -0.01 -16.03 14.32
N ASP A 38 -0.05 -14.87 14.97
CA ASP A 38 -0.37 -13.59 14.36
C ASP A 38 0.77 -12.58 14.59
N PRO A 39 1.89 -12.70 13.86
CA PRO A 39 2.94 -11.70 13.85
C PRO A 39 2.43 -10.44 13.11
N ALA A 40 1.55 -9.69 13.77
CA ALA A 40 0.91 -8.52 13.22
C ALA A 40 1.95 -7.42 12.94
N VAL A 41 1.66 -6.62 11.91
CA VAL A 41 2.37 -5.37 11.64
C VAL A 41 1.50 -4.24 12.17
N THR A 42 2.06 -3.37 13.00
CA THR A 42 1.39 -2.17 13.49
C THR A 42 2.00 -0.90 12.88
N VAL A 43 1.29 0.22 12.98
CA VAL A 43 1.85 1.53 12.60
C VAL A 43 3.04 1.89 13.51
N ASP A 44 3.02 1.47 14.77
CA ASP A 44 4.12 1.66 15.72
C ASP A 44 5.38 0.88 15.31
N ASP A 45 5.21 -0.33 14.76
CA ASP A 45 6.33 -1.06 14.15
C ASP A 45 6.92 -0.29 12.98
N CYS A 46 6.05 0.28 12.15
CA CYS A 46 6.45 1.10 11.01
C CYS A 46 7.16 2.39 11.43
N ALA A 47 6.84 2.94 12.61
CA ALA A 47 7.52 4.12 13.16
C ALA A 47 8.98 3.85 13.58
N ARG A 48 9.35 2.58 13.76
CA ARG A 48 10.74 2.17 14.04
C ARG A 48 11.59 2.04 12.78
N VAL A 49 10.96 2.03 11.61
CA VAL A 49 11.66 1.99 10.32
C VAL A 49 12.28 3.36 10.06
N PRO A 50 13.60 3.47 9.83
CA PRO A 50 14.24 4.76 9.57
C PRO A 50 13.65 5.44 8.33
N CYS A 51 13.33 6.73 8.44
CA CYS A 51 12.94 7.55 7.29
C CYS A 51 14.21 7.98 6.53
N PRO A 52 14.33 7.73 5.21
CA PRO A 52 15.47 8.20 4.44
C PRO A 52 15.60 9.73 4.48
N GLU A 53 16.79 10.24 4.76
CA GLU A 53 17.04 11.69 4.92
C GLU A 53 16.94 12.47 3.60
N ARG A 54 17.44 11.91 2.50
CA ARG A 54 17.50 12.61 1.21
C ARG A 54 16.15 12.69 0.50
N GLY A 55 15.40 11.60 0.51
CA GLY A 55 14.13 11.50 -0.21
C GLY A 55 13.63 10.07 -0.24
N VAL A 56 12.36 9.91 -0.62
CA VAL A 56 11.75 8.60 -0.85
C VAL A 56 11.21 8.50 -2.25
N ARG A 57 11.42 7.36 -2.89
CA ARG A 57 10.79 6.99 -4.14
C ARG A 57 9.65 6.01 -3.85
N VAL A 58 8.43 6.40 -4.22
CA VAL A 58 7.24 5.54 -4.15
C VAL A 58 7.04 4.89 -5.52
N VAL A 59 7.14 3.58 -5.56
CA VAL A 59 7.02 2.79 -6.80
C VAL A 59 5.64 2.14 -6.85
N PHE A 60 4.74 2.67 -7.67
CA PHE A 60 3.40 2.11 -7.89
C PHE A 60 3.48 0.85 -8.76
N LEU A 61 3.35 -0.31 -8.11
CA LEU A 61 3.47 -1.64 -8.71
C LEU A 61 2.21 -2.08 -9.48
N THR A 62 1.05 -1.57 -9.06
CA THR A 62 -0.24 -1.79 -9.75
C THR A 62 -0.94 -0.46 -10.04
N GLN A 63 -1.94 -0.45 -10.93
CA GLN A 63 -2.62 0.78 -11.35
C GLN A 63 -3.15 1.53 -10.12
N THR A 64 -2.58 2.69 -9.84
CA THR A 64 -2.89 3.48 -8.64
C THR A 64 -3.86 4.60 -8.99
N ARG A 65 -5.02 4.58 -8.34
CA ARG A 65 -6.17 5.42 -8.67
C ARG A 65 -6.39 6.46 -7.59
N LEU A 66 -5.66 7.55 -7.70
CA LEU A 66 -5.72 8.67 -6.77
C LEU A 66 -6.85 9.59 -7.19
N THR A 67 -7.91 9.72 -6.38
CA THR A 67 -8.95 10.71 -6.66
C THR A 67 -8.56 12.06 -6.06
N HIS A 68 -8.78 13.16 -6.76
CA HIS A 68 -8.56 14.52 -6.26
C HIS A 68 -9.43 15.48 -7.07
N ASP A 69 -10.02 16.48 -6.40
CA ASP A 69 -10.86 17.51 -7.03
C ASP A 69 -11.89 16.96 -8.05
N GLY A 70 -12.64 15.93 -7.63
CA GLY A 70 -13.68 15.30 -8.46
C GLY A 70 -13.19 14.35 -9.55
N GLY A 71 -11.89 14.28 -9.83
CA GLY A 71 -11.30 13.44 -10.88
C GLY A 71 -10.28 12.43 -10.38
N LEU A 72 -9.68 11.68 -11.32
CA LEU A 72 -8.44 10.93 -11.06
C LEU A 72 -7.23 11.83 -11.32
N ALA A 73 -6.37 11.99 -10.31
CA ALA A 73 -5.14 12.77 -10.41
C ALA A 73 -4.18 12.12 -11.42
N ARG A 74 -3.64 12.95 -12.33
CA ARG A 74 -2.64 12.54 -13.34
C ARG A 74 -1.21 12.64 -12.85
N ARG A 75 -0.97 13.41 -11.79
CA ARG A 75 0.29 13.51 -11.08
C ARG A 75 0.10 13.02 -9.65
N PRO A 76 1.03 12.20 -9.12
CA PRO A 76 0.94 11.73 -7.75
C PRO A 76 1.54 12.79 -6.82
N GLU A 77 0.92 13.97 -6.68
CA GLU A 77 1.37 14.94 -5.69
C GLU A 77 1.31 14.31 -4.29
N PHE A 78 2.31 14.57 -3.43
CA PHE A 78 2.46 13.84 -2.16
C PHE A 78 1.21 13.96 -1.29
N HIS A 79 0.68 15.17 -1.12
CA HIS A 79 -0.55 15.40 -0.36
C HIS A 79 -1.76 14.64 -0.90
N ILE A 80 -1.82 14.34 -2.21
CA ILE A 80 -2.91 13.54 -2.81
C ILE A 80 -2.73 12.07 -2.45
N VAL A 81 -1.52 11.54 -2.61
CA VAL A 81 -1.18 10.15 -2.24
C VAL A 81 -1.47 9.93 -0.77
N PHE A 82 -0.90 10.79 0.07
CA PHE A 82 -1.00 10.69 1.51
C PHE A 82 -2.45 10.87 2.00
N ARG A 83 -3.23 11.80 1.43
CA ARG A 83 -4.67 11.92 1.75
C ARG A 83 -5.46 10.65 1.45
N ARG A 84 -5.16 9.98 0.34
CA ARG A 84 -5.83 8.73 -0.03
C ARG A 84 -5.38 7.55 0.82
N LEU A 85 -4.13 7.54 1.24
CA LEU A 85 -3.60 6.55 2.15
C LEU A 85 -4.23 6.74 3.54
N LEU A 86 -4.14 7.92 4.12
CA LEU A 86 -4.64 8.22 5.45
C LEU A 86 -6.15 7.96 5.57
N GLY A 87 -6.94 8.35 4.57
CA GLY A 87 -8.38 8.04 4.53
C GLY A 87 -8.69 6.54 4.47
N ARG A 88 -7.83 5.75 3.82
CA ARG A 88 -7.92 4.30 3.82
C ARG A 88 -7.54 3.70 5.16
N LEU A 89 -6.44 4.14 5.77
CA LEU A 89 -6.01 3.66 7.09
C LEU A 89 -7.04 3.99 8.17
N SER A 90 -7.62 5.19 8.12
CA SER A 90 -8.76 5.58 8.96
C SER A 90 -9.94 4.62 8.84
N SER A 91 -10.30 4.24 7.61
CA SER A 91 -11.40 3.32 7.35
C SER A 91 -11.08 1.92 7.86
N LEU A 92 -9.86 1.44 7.63
CA LEU A 92 -9.41 0.14 8.13
C LEU A 92 -9.43 0.11 9.67
N ALA A 93 -8.86 1.11 10.32
CA ALA A 93 -8.89 1.23 11.78
C ALA A 93 -10.33 1.22 12.32
N ARG A 94 -11.21 2.06 11.75
CA ARG A 94 -12.60 2.18 12.20
C ARG A 94 -13.41 0.89 12.08
N PHE A 95 -13.22 0.13 11.00
CA PHE A 95 -14.06 -1.03 10.69
C PHE A 95 -13.43 -2.38 11.05
N HIS A 96 -12.11 -2.43 11.25
CA HIS A 96 -11.35 -3.67 11.44
C HIS A 96 -10.28 -3.58 12.54
N GLY A 97 -10.11 -2.44 13.20
CA GLY A 97 -9.26 -2.28 14.38
C GLY A 97 -10.07 -1.97 15.63
N ASP A 98 -9.36 -1.61 16.71
CA ASP A 98 -9.97 -1.35 18.02
C ASP A 98 -10.67 0.01 18.14
N GLY A 99 -10.65 0.83 17.07
CA GLY A 99 -11.25 2.15 17.09
C GLY A 99 -10.85 3.04 15.92
N PRO A 100 -11.34 4.30 15.90
CA PRO A 100 -10.90 5.28 14.92
C PRO A 100 -9.41 5.56 15.05
N LEU A 101 -8.74 5.83 13.92
CA LEU A 101 -7.36 6.31 13.92
C LEU A 101 -7.32 7.71 14.56
N ASP A 102 -6.67 7.83 15.73
CA ASP A 102 -6.59 9.07 16.51
C ASP A 102 -5.36 9.90 16.09
N VAL A 103 -5.55 10.75 15.08
CA VAL A 103 -4.49 11.61 14.51
C VAL A 103 -5.08 12.95 14.05
N ASP A 104 -4.25 14.00 13.98
CA ASP A 104 -4.64 15.25 13.35
C ASP A 104 -4.66 15.12 11.82
N PHE A 105 -5.79 14.63 11.29
CA PHE A 105 -6.01 14.51 9.85
C PHE A 105 -5.77 15.83 9.12
N ARG A 106 -6.26 16.95 9.67
CA ARG A 106 -6.18 18.23 8.95
C ARG A 106 -4.75 18.73 8.92
N GLY A 107 -4.05 18.71 10.06
CA GLY A 107 -2.65 19.09 10.16
C GLY A 107 -1.75 18.22 9.30
N LEU A 108 -1.92 16.90 9.33
CA LEU A 108 -1.12 15.99 8.50
C LEU A 108 -1.34 16.23 7.00
N ILE A 109 -2.58 16.41 6.53
CA ILE A 109 -2.82 16.72 5.11
C ILE A 109 -2.31 18.10 4.73
N ALA A 110 -2.33 19.08 5.64
CA ALA A 110 -1.75 20.40 5.40
C ALA A 110 -0.22 20.31 5.26
N ALA A 111 0.47 19.69 6.22
CA ALA A 111 1.91 19.48 6.20
C ALA A 111 2.38 18.64 5.00
N ALA A 112 1.57 17.68 4.55
CA ALA A 112 1.87 16.87 3.36
C ALA A 112 1.95 17.70 2.07
N ARG A 113 1.49 18.96 2.06
CA ARG A 113 1.65 19.87 0.91
C ARG A 113 3.08 20.41 0.78
N ASP A 114 3.85 20.40 1.86
CA ASP A 114 5.22 20.91 1.88
C ASP A 114 6.22 19.88 1.33
N VAL A 115 5.83 18.61 1.27
CA VAL A 115 6.60 17.54 0.62
C VAL A 115 6.47 17.65 -0.91
N GLN A 116 7.61 17.88 -1.57
CA GLN A 116 7.68 18.18 -2.99
C GLN A 116 7.85 16.91 -3.84
N LEU A 117 7.15 16.85 -4.97
CA LEU A 117 7.37 15.85 -6.01
C LEU A 117 8.55 16.29 -6.91
N THR A 118 9.73 15.70 -6.70
CA THR A 118 10.98 16.11 -7.39
C THR A 118 11.24 15.34 -8.68
N ALA A 119 10.76 14.10 -8.79
CA ALA A 119 10.78 13.33 -10.03
C ALA A 119 9.47 12.55 -10.23
N ASN A 120 9.00 12.47 -11.46
CA ASN A 120 7.76 11.78 -11.80
C ASN A 120 7.96 10.87 -13.03
N ASP A 121 8.37 9.64 -12.79
CA ASP A 121 8.50 8.57 -13.78
C ASP A 121 7.23 7.69 -13.86
N THR A 122 6.08 8.26 -13.48
CA THR A 122 4.80 7.56 -13.60
C THR A 122 4.22 7.71 -14.99
N ARG A 123 3.55 6.66 -15.44
CA ARG A 123 2.75 6.66 -16.67
C ARG A 123 1.32 6.26 -16.37
N TRP A 124 0.41 6.69 -17.24
CA TRP A 124 -0.98 6.28 -17.18
C TRP A 124 -1.15 4.93 -17.86
N ALA A 125 -1.48 3.90 -17.08
CA ALA A 125 -1.79 2.57 -17.61
C ALA A 125 -3.30 2.36 -17.65
N ALA A 126 -3.78 1.71 -18.71
CA ALA A 126 -5.18 1.32 -18.88
C ALA A 126 -5.26 -0.19 -19.14
N TRP A 127 -6.07 -0.89 -18.34
CA TRP A 127 -6.41 -2.28 -18.62
C TRP A 127 -7.93 -2.47 -18.50
N THR A 128 -8.50 -3.30 -19.35
CA THR A 128 -9.92 -3.65 -19.31
C THR A 128 -10.10 -5.06 -18.76
N ARG A 129 -10.95 -5.20 -17.75
CA ARG A 129 -11.43 -6.51 -17.28
C ARG A 129 -12.91 -6.64 -17.60
N TYR A 130 -13.34 -7.81 -18.04
CA TYR A 130 -14.76 -8.13 -18.14
C TYR A 130 -15.34 -8.54 -16.77
N SER A 131 -16.39 -7.86 -16.31
CA SER A 131 -17.13 -8.18 -15.09
C SER A 131 -18.37 -8.98 -15.46
N ALA A 132 -18.31 -10.30 -15.27
CA ALA A 132 -19.45 -11.19 -15.53
C ALA A 132 -20.68 -10.85 -14.65
N ARG A 133 -20.49 -10.30 -13.44
CA ARG A 133 -21.59 -9.91 -12.54
C ARG A 133 -22.36 -8.69 -13.04
N GLN A 134 -21.70 -7.80 -13.79
CA GLN A 134 -22.28 -6.53 -14.25
C GLN A 134 -22.40 -6.48 -15.77
N ASP A 135 -22.10 -7.60 -16.44
CA ASP A 135 -22.01 -7.76 -17.90
C ASP A 135 -21.34 -6.57 -18.61
N ARG A 136 -20.22 -6.08 -18.05
CA ARG A 136 -19.54 -4.91 -18.61
C ARG A 136 -18.03 -4.99 -18.53
N ARG A 137 -17.38 -4.34 -19.49
CA ARG A 137 -15.94 -4.05 -19.47
C ARG A 137 -15.67 -2.93 -18.46
N MET A 138 -14.91 -3.24 -17.42
CA MET A 138 -14.43 -2.29 -16.43
C MET A 138 -13.06 -1.77 -16.86
N GLU A 139 -12.92 -0.46 -16.97
CA GLU A 139 -11.62 0.18 -17.17
C GLU A 139 -10.89 0.37 -15.84
N TRP A 140 -9.78 -0.34 -15.72
CA TRP A 140 -8.83 -0.23 -14.62
C TRP A 140 -7.68 0.64 -15.09
N THR A 141 -7.93 1.94 -15.06
CA THR A 141 -6.95 2.98 -15.39
C THR A 141 -6.31 3.52 -14.13
N GLY A 142 -5.05 3.94 -14.18
CA GLY A 142 -4.34 4.57 -13.06
C GLY A 142 -2.84 4.77 -13.32
N LEU A 143 -2.15 5.33 -12.33
CA LEU A 143 -0.70 5.55 -12.38
C LEU A 143 0.07 4.26 -12.09
N ILE A 144 1.11 4.00 -12.87
CA ILE A 144 2.14 2.96 -12.62
C ILE A 144 3.50 3.61 -12.83
N GLY A 145 4.51 3.18 -12.07
CA GLY A 145 5.87 3.71 -12.15
C GLY A 145 6.24 4.42 -10.86
N ALA A 146 7.27 5.27 -10.90
CA ALA A 146 7.85 5.83 -9.70
C ALA A 146 7.62 7.33 -9.56
N ALA A 147 7.45 7.79 -8.32
CA ALA A 147 7.42 9.19 -7.96
C ALA A 147 8.39 9.42 -6.79
N THR A 148 9.28 10.41 -6.93
CA THR A 148 10.28 10.75 -5.90
C THR A 148 9.86 12.00 -5.16
N TYR A 149 9.97 11.94 -3.83
CA TYR A 149 9.53 13.00 -2.93
C TYR A 149 10.64 13.47 -2.00
N GLU A 150 10.72 14.79 -1.84
CA GLU A 150 11.67 15.49 -0.95
C GLU A 150 10.95 16.44 0.02
N GLY A 151 11.63 16.92 1.07
CA GLY A 151 11.04 17.66 2.20
C GLY A 151 10.87 16.82 3.47
N ASP A 152 10.31 17.38 4.55
CA ASP A 152 10.14 16.60 5.79
C ASP A 152 9.03 15.54 5.62
N ARG A 153 9.42 14.28 5.64
CA ARG A 153 8.51 13.12 5.47
C ARG A 153 8.27 12.36 6.76
N THR A 154 8.99 12.73 7.82
CA THR A 154 9.00 12.02 9.11
C THR A 154 7.58 11.82 9.67
N PRO A 155 6.68 12.82 9.64
CA PRO A 155 5.32 12.67 10.17
C PRO A 155 4.46 11.66 9.38
N PHE A 156 4.81 11.40 8.12
CA PHE A 156 4.04 10.56 7.20
C PHE A 156 4.61 9.15 7.08
N TRP A 157 5.87 8.97 7.48
CA TRP A 157 6.65 7.78 7.24
C TRP A 157 6.02 6.48 7.75
N PRO A 158 5.52 6.40 9.00
CA PRO A 158 4.93 5.16 9.50
C PRO A 158 3.74 4.70 8.65
N TYR A 159 2.92 5.65 8.20
CA TYR A 159 1.76 5.36 7.36
C TYR A 159 2.15 4.91 5.95
N LEU A 160 3.18 5.53 5.36
CA LEU A 160 3.72 5.14 4.05
C LEU A 160 4.29 3.72 4.08
N VAL A 161 5.07 3.39 5.12
CA VAL A 161 5.62 2.04 5.29
C VAL A 161 4.48 1.03 5.42
N PHE A 162 3.53 1.30 6.31
CA PHE A 162 2.36 0.44 6.51
C PHE A 162 1.50 0.28 5.24
N GLY A 163 1.41 1.35 4.46
CA GLY A 163 0.63 1.41 3.25
C GLY A 163 1.09 0.50 2.12
N GLN A 164 2.31 -0.05 2.18
CA GLN A 164 2.81 -1.05 1.23
C GLN A 164 1.95 -2.32 1.25
N TRP A 165 1.43 -2.72 2.42
CA TRP A 165 0.55 -3.89 2.58
C TRP A 165 -0.92 -3.55 2.43
N THR A 166 -1.32 -2.32 2.79
CA THR A 166 -2.73 -1.93 2.64
C THR A 166 -3.06 -1.41 1.25
N HIS A 167 -2.09 -1.00 0.45
CA HIS A 167 -2.25 -0.28 -0.81
C HIS A 167 -2.88 1.12 -0.64
N VAL A 168 -2.97 1.90 -1.72
CA VAL A 168 -3.55 3.26 -1.72
C VAL A 168 -4.53 3.52 -2.86
N GLY A 169 -5.56 4.33 -2.60
CA GLY A 169 -6.50 4.80 -3.61
C GLY A 169 -7.64 3.83 -3.95
N LYS A 170 -8.33 4.09 -5.07
CA LYS A 170 -9.57 3.40 -5.44
C LYS A 170 -9.31 2.00 -6.00
N GLY A 171 -10.01 1.01 -5.46
CA GLY A 171 -9.92 -0.38 -5.92
C GLY A 171 -8.84 -1.20 -5.25
N ALA A 172 -8.33 -0.76 -4.10
CA ALA A 172 -7.34 -1.49 -3.31
C ALA A 172 -7.73 -2.95 -3.01
N THR A 173 -9.00 -3.21 -2.74
CA THR A 173 -9.56 -4.57 -2.52
C THR A 173 -9.50 -5.46 -3.76
N PHE A 174 -9.29 -4.89 -4.94
CA PHE A 174 -9.08 -5.60 -6.20
C PHE A 174 -7.59 -5.76 -6.56
N GLY A 175 -6.68 -5.42 -5.65
CA GLY A 175 -5.22 -5.47 -5.87
C GLY A 175 -4.63 -4.23 -6.54
N LEU A 176 -5.43 -3.18 -6.76
CA LEU A 176 -4.95 -1.89 -7.28
C LEU A 176 -4.24 -1.08 -6.20
N GLY A 177 -3.41 -0.12 -6.61
CA GLY A 177 -2.78 0.81 -5.66
C GLY A 177 -1.64 0.22 -4.83
N ARG A 178 -1.11 -0.96 -5.17
CA ARG A 178 0.05 -1.53 -4.47
C ARG A 178 1.27 -0.70 -4.81
N TYR A 179 2.08 -0.38 -3.81
CA TYR A 179 3.34 0.31 -4.00
C TYR A 179 4.43 -0.26 -3.10
N ALA A 180 5.67 0.06 -3.44
CA ALA A 180 6.84 -0.16 -2.62
C ALA A 180 7.57 1.17 -2.37
N LEU A 181 8.36 1.23 -1.30
CA LEU A 181 9.22 2.36 -0.99
C LEU A 181 10.67 2.02 -1.34
N GLU A 182 11.39 3.00 -1.87
CA GLU A 182 12.83 2.93 -2.12
C GLU A 182 13.47 4.21 -1.60
N ALA A 183 14.71 4.15 -1.12
CA ALA A 183 15.47 5.36 -0.86
C ALA A 183 15.72 6.09 -2.19
N ALA A 184 15.73 7.42 -2.20
CA ALA A 184 15.99 8.21 -3.41
C ALA A 184 17.39 7.97 -4.04
N GLU A 185 18.25 7.20 -3.40
CA GLU A 185 19.53 6.72 -3.95
C GLU A 185 19.60 5.18 -3.93
N GLY A 186 19.44 4.58 -5.11
CA GLY A 186 20.09 3.34 -5.58
C GLY A 186 19.94 2.02 -4.82
N SER A 187 19.42 2.02 -3.59
CA SER A 187 19.31 0.79 -2.80
C SER A 187 17.85 0.37 -2.69
N LYS A 188 17.60 -0.87 -3.10
CA LYS A 188 16.33 -1.56 -2.93
C LYS A 188 16.07 -1.69 -1.42
N TRP A 189 15.01 -1.05 -0.93
CA TRP A 189 14.61 -1.16 0.47
C TRP A 189 14.00 -2.56 0.70
N PRO A 190 14.28 -3.23 1.84
CA PRO A 190 13.76 -4.56 2.14
C PRO A 190 12.23 -4.64 2.09
#